data_AF-A0AAN5YLM2-F1
#
_entry.id   AF-A0AAN5YLM2-F1
#
_cell.length_a   1.000
_cell.length_b   1.000
_cell.length_c   1.000
_cell.angle_alpha   90.00
_cell.angle_beta   90.00
_cell.angle_gamma   90.00
#
_symmetry.space_group_name_H-M   'P 1'
#
loop_
_entity.id
_entity.type
_entity.pdbx_description
1 polymer ?
#
loop_
_entity_poly.entity_id
_entity_poly.type
_entity_poly.pdbx_seq_one_letter_code
_entity_poly.pdbx_strand_id
1 'polypeptide(L)'
;MDSEYEAFITAQSQKKYPAPANMLSAIKSLLEDPSTPPSAAAREAVSCFIKESNPDPDYTSLWPLLFETIGKFTDQNDRLVDFVAELQSLSDCNGAFTRLDGLSEYMTEFVFDCMSSPDQLQPQTDKADVDHPFYDPHRDEKRQAWVNVNSVAAKLYARGIRANNVGHLRHGGWVLRKTLERAPWEKSHHEDIEQELEDLDNDEDDDEYCELRDHLLEEIDIRTLNGWVPAAAQWIRHCGREIYAMEGSMGREFPTKWTGSEGWSKERWAFWRERFEWISLVTALDRKTRRIAKEVVQEMARIEEGQD
;
A
#
# COMPACT_ATOMS: atom_id res chain seq x y z
N MET A 1 -11.88 16.27 -15.90
CA MET A 1 -11.27 14.94 -15.79
C MET A 1 -10.44 14.65 -17.04
N ASP A 2 -10.99 14.77 -18.24
CA ASP A 2 -10.29 14.50 -19.51
C ASP A 2 -8.95 15.28 -19.65
N SER A 3 -8.94 16.57 -19.30
CA SER A 3 -7.72 17.40 -19.32
C SER A 3 -6.62 16.91 -18.35
N GLU A 4 -7.00 16.27 -17.24
CA GLU A 4 -6.06 15.77 -16.23
C GLU A 4 -5.47 14.40 -16.63
N TYR A 5 -6.29 13.53 -17.24
CA TYR A 5 -5.81 12.27 -17.81
C TYR A 5 -4.81 12.53 -18.92
N GLU A 6 -5.09 13.46 -19.83
CA GLU A 6 -4.17 13.86 -20.89
C GLU A 6 -2.84 14.40 -20.36
N ALA A 7 -2.90 15.28 -19.34
CA ALA A 7 -1.71 15.82 -18.71
C ALA A 7 -0.87 14.72 -18.05
N PHE A 8 -1.52 13.76 -17.38
CA PHE A 8 -0.85 12.61 -16.78
C PHE A 8 -0.17 11.73 -17.82
N ILE A 9 -0.89 11.33 -18.88
CA ILE A 9 -0.34 10.48 -19.95
C ILE A 9 0.82 11.18 -20.66
N THR A 10 0.69 12.49 -20.91
CA THR A 10 1.77 13.31 -21.47
C THR A 10 3.01 13.25 -20.57
N ALA A 11 2.85 13.45 -19.26
CA ALA A 11 3.96 13.37 -18.30
C ALA A 11 4.61 11.96 -18.29
N GLN A 12 3.82 10.89 -18.34
CA GLN A 12 4.32 9.51 -18.40
C GLN A 12 5.17 9.26 -19.67
N SER A 13 4.74 9.78 -20.82
CA SER A 13 5.45 9.63 -22.09
C SER A 13 6.78 10.41 -22.17
N GLN A 14 6.97 11.41 -21.30
CA GLN A 14 8.16 12.27 -21.27
C GLN A 14 9.23 11.80 -20.26
N LYS A 15 8.98 10.71 -19.55
CA LYS A 15 9.96 10.14 -18.61
C LYS A 15 11.23 9.68 -19.32
N LYS A 16 12.32 9.59 -18.55
CA LYS A 16 13.62 9.05 -19.02
C LYS A 16 13.46 7.64 -19.62
N TYR A 17 12.59 6.83 -19.04
CA TYR A 17 12.23 5.49 -19.51
C TYR A 17 10.70 5.39 -19.56
N PRO A 18 10.05 5.81 -20.66
CA PRO A 18 8.60 5.81 -20.76
C PRO A 18 8.09 4.39 -21.03
N ALA A 19 6.85 4.10 -20.59
CA ALA A 19 6.17 2.88 -20.96
C ALA A 19 5.89 2.82 -22.48
N PRO A 20 5.80 1.63 -23.07
CA PRO A 20 5.41 1.45 -24.48
C PRO A 20 4.13 2.20 -24.86
N ALA A 21 4.09 2.73 -26.09
CA ALA A 21 2.99 3.57 -26.56
C ALA A 21 1.61 2.88 -26.49
N ASN A 22 1.57 1.56 -26.71
CA ASN A 22 0.34 0.77 -26.60
C ASN A 22 -0.16 0.63 -25.16
N MET A 23 0.74 0.59 -24.16
CA MET A 23 0.36 0.60 -22.75
C MET A 23 -0.19 1.96 -22.34
N LEU A 24 0.46 3.05 -22.76
CA LEU A 24 -0.02 4.42 -22.51
C LEU A 24 -1.39 4.66 -23.13
N SER A 25 -1.59 4.22 -24.39
CA SER A 25 -2.86 4.29 -25.11
C SER A 25 -3.96 3.50 -24.38
N ALA A 26 -3.67 2.26 -24.00
CA ALA A 26 -4.62 1.41 -23.27
C ALA A 26 -5.08 2.01 -21.94
N ILE A 27 -4.14 2.51 -21.12
CA ILE A 27 -4.47 3.16 -19.84
C ILE A 27 -5.26 4.44 -20.09
N LYS A 28 -4.86 5.26 -21.06
CA LYS A 28 -5.61 6.48 -21.44
C LYS A 28 -7.06 6.16 -21.81
N SER A 29 -7.29 5.22 -22.72
CA SER A 29 -8.63 4.83 -23.15
C SER A 29 -9.48 4.25 -22.02
N LEU A 30 -8.85 3.51 -21.09
CA LEU A 30 -9.54 2.99 -19.91
C LEU A 30 -10.00 4.11 -18.95
N LEU A 31 -9.22 5.19 -18.84
CA LEU A 31 -9.52 6.32 -17.95
C LEU A 31 -10.54 7.29 -18.58
N GLU A 32 -10.37 7.65 -19.85
CA GLU A 32 -11.16 8.68 -20.53
C GLU A 32 -12.54 8.21 -20.98
N ASP A 33 -12.66 6.96 -21.43
CA ASP A 33 -13.90 6.43 -21.96
C ASP A 33 -14.48 5.36 -21.03
N PRO A 34 -15.53 5.70 -20.25
CA PRO A 34 -16.21 4.74 -19.39
C PRO A 34 -16.78 3.53 -20.15
N SER A 35 -17.02 3.64 -21.45
CA SER A 35 -17.50 2.54 -22.29
C SER A 35 -16.39 1.57 -22.73
N THR A 36 -15.12 1.97 -22.62
CA THR A 36 -13.98 1.07 -22.88
C THR A 36 -14.01 -0.09 -21.88
N PRO A 37 -14.17 -1.35 -22.35
CA PRO A 37 -14.10 -2.50 -21.48
C PRO A 37 -12.67 -2.71 -20.96
N PRO A 38 -12.48 -3.04 -19.67
CA PRO A 38 -11.15 -3.36 -19.12
C PRO A 38 -10.42 -4.45 -19.91
N SER A 39 -11.16 -5.41 -20.48
CA SER A 39 -10.62 -6.48 -21.32
C SER A 39 -10.05 -6.02 -22.66
N ALA A 40 -10.63 -4.96 -23.24
CA ALA A 40 -10.12 -4.35 -24.46
C ALA A 40 -8.81 -3.61 -24.18
N ALA A 41 -8.78 -2.81 -23.11
CA ALA A 41 -7.58 -2.12 -22.66
C ALA A 41 -6.46 -3.09 -22.29
N ALA A 42 -6.76 -4.16 -21.54
CA ALA A 42 -5.77 -5.19 -21.19
C ALA A 42 -5.14 -5.82 -22.44
N ARG A 43 -5.95 -6.18 -23.44
CA ARG A 43 -5.45 -6.75 -24.71
C ARG A 43 -4.61 -5.75 -25.49
N GLU A 44 -4.97 -4.47 -25.50
CA GLU A 44 -4.20 -3.42 -26.17
C GLU A 44 -2.83 -3.22 -25.51
N ALA A 45 -2.79 -3.18 -24.17
CA ALA A 45 -1.60 -2.97 -23.37
C ALA A 45 -0.50 -4.02 -23.62
N VAL A 46 -0.86 -5.25 -23.97
CA VAL A 46 0.08 -6.33 -24.30
C VAL A 46 0.03 -6.77 -25.78
N SER A 47 -0.60 -5.97 -26.64
CA SER A 47 -0.88 -6.36 -28.03
C SER A 47 0.37 -6.63 -28.88
N CYS A 48 1.50 -5.99 -28.61
CA CYS A 48 2.76 -6.27 -29.29
C CYS A 48 3.21 -7.72 -29.05
N PHE A 49 3.20 -8.15 -27.79
CA PHE A 49 3.61 -9.50 -27.39
C PHE A 49 2.71 -10.59 -27.96
N ILE A 50 1.39 -10.35 -27.98
CA ILE A 50 0.42 -11.28 -28.57
C ILE A 50 0.66 -11.42 -30.08
N LYS A 51 0.85 -10.31 -30.79
CA LYS A 51 1.05 -10.33 -32.26
C LYS A 51 2.36 -11.01 -32.65
N GLU A 52 3.42 -10.77 -31.88
CA GLU A 52 4.74 -11.32 -32.14
C GLU A 52 4.86 -12.79 -31.71
N SER A 53 3.85 -13.34 -31.02
CA SER A 53 3.91 -14.67 -30.40
C SER A 53 5.17 -14.83 -29.55
N ASN A 54 5.52 -13.78 -28.79
CA ASN A 54 6.76 -13.74 -28.02
C ASN A 54 6.73 -14.86 -26.96
N PRO A 55 7.65 -15.83 -27.00
CA PRO A 55 7.68 -16.92 -26.03
C PRO A 55 8.02 -16.48 -24.61
N ASP A 56 8.51 -15.25 -24.42
CA ASP A 56 8.83 -14.66 -23.13
C ASP A 56 8.47 -13.17 -23.12
N PRO A 57 7.18 -12.83 -22.93
CA PRO A 57 6.73 -11.44 -23.01
C PRO A 57 7.16 -10.65 -21.77
N ASP A 58 8.08 -9.70 -21.93
CA ASP A 58 8.44 -8.75 -20.88
C ASP A 58 7.55 -7.49 -20.95
N TYR A 59 6.47 -7.50 -20.16
CA TYR A 59 5.56 -6.37 -20.01
C TYR A 59 5.70 -5.68 -18.64
N THR A 60 6.81 -5.90 -17.93
CA THR A 60 7.03 -5.39 -16.56
C THR A 60 6.98 -3.86 -16.45
N SER A 61 7.26 -3.15 -17.56
CA SER A 61 7.07 -1.70 -17.68
C SER A 61 5.62 -1.22 -17.47
N LEU A 62 4.64 -2.12 -17.51
CA LEU A 62 3.25 -1.85 -17.16
C LEU A 62 3.07 -1.53 -15.67
N TRP A 63 3.84 -2.17 -14.78
CA TRP A 63 3.62 -2.05 -13.33
C TRP A 63 3.87 -0.63 -12.80
N PRO A 64 4.98 0.05 -13.12
CA PRO A 64 5.16 1.45 -12.74
C PRO A 64 4.04 2.37 -13.26
N LEU A 65 3.66 2.23 -14.52
CA LEU A 65 2.58 3.02 -15.11
C LEU A 65 1.26 2.78 -14.37
N LEU A 66 0.93 1.52 -14.08
CA LEU A 66 -0.30 1.14 -13.41
C LEU A 66 -0.36 1.68 -11.97
N PHE A 67 0.70 1.53 -11.19
CA PHE A 67 0.71 1.97 -9.79
C PHE A 67 0.72 3.49 -9.64
N GLU A 68 1.37 4.22 -10.54
CA GLU A 68 1.24 5.68 -10.57
C GLU A 68 -0.18 6.13 -10.96
N THR A 69 -0.83 5.40 -11.87
CA THR A 69 -2.24 5.63 -12.25
C THR A 69 -3.17 5.39 -11.06
N ILE A 70 -3.00 4.26 -10.34
CA ILE A 70 -3.71 3.91 -9.11
C ILE A 70 -3.52 4.99 -8.04
N GLY A 71 -2.27 5.43 -7.84
CA GLY A 71 -1.95 6.46 -6.88
C GLY A 71 -2.69 7.77 -7.15
N LYS A 72 -2.78 8.17 -8.42
CA LYS A 72 -3.36 9.45 -8.82
C LYS A 72 -4.90 9.44 -8.91
N PHE A 73 -5.51 8.37 -9.41
CA PHE A 73 -6.92 8.37 -9.81
C PHE A 73 -7.78 7.42 -8.97
N THR A 74 -8.09 7.85 -7.75
CA THR A 74 -8.89 7.08 -6.76
C THR A 74 -10.18 6.48 -7.33
N ASP A 75 -10.94 7.28 -8.09
CA ASP A 75 -12.25 6.87 -8.62
C ASP A 75 -12.16 5.80 -9.72
N GLN A 76 -10.96 5.54 -10.24
CA GLN A 76 -10.70 4.57 -11.30
C GLN A 76 -10.19 3.22 -10.75
N ASN A 77 -9.93 3.11 -9.44
CA ASN A 77 -9.31 1.93 -8.84
C ASN A 77 -10.06 0.63 -9.12
N ASP A 78 -11.40 0.63 -9.14
CA ASP A 78 -12.17 -0.59 -9.46
C ASP A 78 -11.98 -1.02 -10.92
N ARG A 79 -11.96 -0.08 -11.86
CA ARG A 79 -11.67 -0.36 -13.27
C ARG A 79 -10.24 -0.84 -13.48
N LEU A 80 -9.30 -0.33 -12.70
CA LEU A 80 -7.90 -0.77 -12.74
C LEU A 80 -7.73 -2.18 -12.14
N VAL A 81 -8.49 -2.54 -11.10
CA VAL A 81 -8.58 -3.92 -10.61
C VAL A 81 -9.16 -4.85 -11.68
N ASP A 82 -10.25 -4.43 -12.35
CA ASP A 82 -10.84 -5.19 -13.46
C ASP A 82 -9.83 -5.38 -14.60
N PHE A 83 -9.06 -4.34 -14.94
CA PHE A 83 -8.00 -4.43 -15.95
C PHE A 83 -6.95 -5.50 -15.61
N VAL A 84 -6.48 -5.57 -14.36
CA VAL A 84 -5.52 -6.60 -13.94
C VAL A 84 -6.14 -7.99 -13.97
N ALA A 85 -7.41 -8.12 -13.57
CA ALA A 85 -8.15 -9.39 -13.64
C ALA A 85 -8.27 -9.89 -15.09
N GLU A 86 -8.61 -8.99 -16.01
CA GLU A 86 -8.72 -9.29 -17.43
C GLU A 86 -7.36 -9.62 -18.04
N LEU A 87 -6.30 -8.91 -17.66
CA LEU A 87 -4.92 -9.22 -18.05
C LEU A 87 -4.55 -10.66 -17.64
N GLN A 88 -4.88 -11.06 -16.41
CA GLN A 88 -4.63 -12.42 -15.92
C GLN A 88 -5.37 -13.49 -16.75
N SER A 89 -6.55 -13.15 -17.26
CA SER A 89 -7.39 -14.06 -18.04
C SER A 89 -6.95 -14.23 -19.51
N LEU A 90 -6.04 -13.37 -19.99
CA LEU A 90 -5.58 -13.44 -21.38
C LEU A 90 -4.80 -14.73 -21.62
N SER A 91 -5.14 -15.42 -22.71
CA SER A 91 -4.33 -16.52 -23.23
C SER A 91 -3.04 -15.97 -23.83
N ASP A 92 -1.90 -16.52 -23.43
CA ASP A 92 -0.59 -16.07 -23.87
C ASP A 92 0.33 -17.23 -24.27
N CYS A 93 1.57 -16.89 -24.63
CA CYS A 93 2.52 -17.84 -25.20
C CYS A 93 3.04 -18.85 -24.17
N ASN A 94 3.34 -18.42 -22.93
CA ASN A 94 4.02 -19.23 -21.91
C ASN A 94 3.38 -19.18 -20.50
N GLY A 95 2.19 -18.58 -20.35
CA GLY A 95 1.49 -18.40 -19.08
C GLY A 95 1.88 -17.15 -18.26
N ALA A 96 2.78 -16.29 -18.76
CA ALA A 96 3.22 -15.07 -18.08
C ALA A 96 2.06 -14.15 -17.66
N PHE A 97 1.10 -13.89 -18.55
CA PHE A 97 -0.06 -13.05 -18.24
C PHE A 97 -0.91 -13.67 -17.12
N THR A 98 -1.17 -14.98 -17.18
CA THR A 98 -1.90 -15.71 -16.13
C THR A 98 -1.18 -15.68 -14.79
N ARG A 99 0.15 -15.71 -14.80
CA ARG A 99 0.98 -15.58 -13.60
C ARG A 99 1.15 -14.14 -13.13
N LEU A 100 0.84 -13.15 -13.97
CA LEU A 100 1.10 -11.72 -13.71
C LEU A 100 2.58 -11.49 -13.36
N ASP A 101 3.49 -12.03 -14.19
CA ASP A 101 4.93 -11.96 -13.96
C ASP A 101 5.40 -10.50 -13.70
N GLY A 102 6.22 -10.32 -12.67
CA GLY A 102 6.73 -9.02 -12.24
C GLY A 102 5.83 -8.24 -11.27
N LEU A 103 4.53 -8.57 -11.14
CA LEU A 103 3.62 -7.80 -10.28
C LEU A 103 4.00 -7.93 -8.80
N SER A 104 4.23 -9.15 -8.33
CA SER A 104 4.55 -9.39 -6.91
C SER A 104 5.90 -8.81 -6.53
N GLU A 105 6.91 -8.94 -7.41
CA GLU A 105 8.22 -8.34 -7.25
C GLU A 105 8.09 -6.81 -7.19
N TYR A 106 7.39 -6.21 -8.16
CA TYR A 106 7.21 -4.76 -8.21
C TYR A 106 6.49 -4.22 -6.97
N MET A 107 5.42 -4.89 -6.56
CA MET A 107 4.67 -4.52 -5.35
C MET A 107 5.55 -4.60 -4.11
N THR A 108 6.34 -5.65 -3.97
CA THR A 108 7.20 -5.81 -2.79
C THR A 108 8.31 -4.76 -2.79
N GLU A 109 9.03 -4.58 -3.89
CA GLU A 109 10.24 -3.74 -3.95
C GLU A 109 9.98 -2.24 -4.04
N PHE A 110 8.93 -1.82 -4.76
CA PHE A 110 8.73 -0.41 -5.10
C PHE A 110 7.44 0.18 -4.56
N VAL A 111 6.47 -0.64 -4.19
CA VAL A 111 5.18 -0.17 -3.70
C VAL A 111 5.08 -0.31 -2.18
N PHE A 112 5.49 -1.45 -1.64
CA PHE A 112 5.43 -1.76 -0.20
C PHE A 112 6.73 -1.42 0.52
N ASP A 113 7.90 -1.66 -0.11
CA ASP A 113 9.21 -1.41 0.48
C ASP A 113 9.69 0.06 0.41
N CYS A 114 8.85 0.96 -0.09
CA CYS A 114 9.03 2.40 0.12
C CYS A 114 8.71 2.84 1.56
N MET A 115 8.36 1.93 2.47
CA MET A 115 7.78 2.24 3.79
C MET A 115 8.31 1.38 4.96
N SER A 116 9.37 0.58 4.76
CA SER A 116 9.65 -0.55 5.66
C SER A 116 11.09 -0.90 5.98
N SER A 117 12.05 0.04 5.94
CA SER A 117 13.41 -0.28 6.43
C SER A 117 13.85 0.61 7.60
N PRO A 118 13.60 0.20 8.85
CA PRO A 118 14.37 0.66 9.99
C PRO A 118 15.77 -0.01 10.07
N ASP A 119 16.05 -1.02 9.24
CA ASP A 119 17.27 -1.85 9.33
C ASP A 119 18.32 -1.52 8.24
N GLN A 120 18.16 -0.42 7.48
CA GLN A 120 19.17 0.01 6.50
C GLN A 120 19.91 1.25 6.99
N LEU A 121 21.17 1.04 7.36
CA LEU A 121 22.23 1.95 7.82
C LEU A 121 22.60 3.10 6.85
N GLN A 122 21.67 3.55 6.00
CA GLN A 122 21.88 4.73 5.16
C GLN A 122 20.58 5.52 5.05
N PRO A 123 20.59 6.84 5.32
CA PRO A 123 19.50 7.72 4.95
C PRO A 123 19.41 7.73 3.43
N GLN A 124 18.60 6.86 2.86
CA GLN A 124 18.12 7.02 1.49
C GLN A 124 17.06 8.11 1.53
N THR A 125 17.52 9.35 1.38
CA THR A 125 16.77 10.61 1.33
C THR A 125 15.62 10.65 0.30
N ASP A 126 15.39 9.58 -0.46
CA ASP A 126 14.47 9.54 -1.59
C ASP A 126 13.30 8.55 -1.41
N LYS A 127 13.30 7.68 -0.39
CA LYS A 127 12.16 6.80 -0.10
C LYS A 127 11.19 7.50 0.85
N ALA A 128 10.20 8.18 0.26
CA ALA A 128 9.15 8.86 0.99
C ALA A 128 8.32 7.86 1.81
N ASP A 129 8.44 7.91 3.15
CA ASP A 129 7.34 7.50 4.01
C ASP A 129 6.12 8.33 3.60
N VAL A 130 4.97 7.68 3.56
CA VAL A 130 3.70 8.28 3.15
C VAL A 130 3.35 9.51 3.97
N ASP A 131 3.89 9.63 5.19
CA ASP A 131 3.64 10.74 6.10
C ASP A 131 4.85 11.65 6.39
N HIS A 132 6.03 11.40 5.80
CA HIS A 132 7.25 12.20 6.02
C HIS A 132 7.80 12.92 4.78
N PRO A 133 8.44 14.10 4.97
CA PRO A 133 8.45 14.89 6.21
C PRO A 133 7.10 15.58 6.46
N PHE A 134 6.82 16.01 7.70
CA PHE A 134 5.54 16.67 8.03
C PHE A 134 5.22 17.90 7.17
N TYR A 135 6.26 18.58 6.69
CA TYR A 135 6.16 19.80 5.88
C TYR A 135 6.03 19.53 4.37
N ASP A 136 5.97 18.27 3.94
CA ASP A 136 5.78 17.94 2.53
C ASP A 136 4.43 18.47 2.02
N PRO A 137 4.42 19.40 1.04
CA PRO A 137 3.18 19.91 0.46
C PRO A 137 2.35 18.83 -0.25
N HIS A 138 2.95 17.70 -0.64
CA HIS A 138 2.29 16.58 -1.31
C HIS A 138 1.86 15.46 -0.37
N ARG A 139 1.99 15.64 0.95
CA ARG A 139 1.70 14.58 1.94
C ARG A 139 0.30 13.99 1.81
N ASP A 140 -0.72 14.84 1.63
CA ASP A 140 -2.10 14.35 1.53
C ASP A 140 -2.35 13.58 0.21
N GLU A 141 -1.62 13.92 -0.86
CA GLU A 141 -1.63 13.18 -2.13
C GLU A 141 -0.95 11.81 -1.95
N LYS A 142 0.22 11.77 -1.30
CA LYS A 142 0.93 10.53 -0.96
C LYS A 142 0.09 9.60 -0.08
N ARG A 143 -0.56 10.14 0.95
CA ARG A 143 -1.55 9.42 1.79
C ARG A 143 -2.66 8.81 0.96
N GLN A 144 -3.26 9.59 0.07
CA GLN A 144 -4.35 9.07 -0.76
C GLN A 144 -3.84 8.01 -1.74
N ALA A 145 -2.66 8.17 -2.32
CA ALA A 145 -2.04 7.17 -3.17
C ALA A 145 -1.77 5.86 -2.41
N TRP A 146 -1.28 5.94 -1.17
CA TRP A 146 -1.09 4.79 -0.29
C TRP A 146 -2.39 4.03 0.00
N VAL A 147 -3.47 4.77 0.28
CA VAL A 147 -4.80 4.19 0.47
C VAL A 147 -5.27 3.48 -0.80
N ASN A 148 -5.04 4.08 -1.97
CA ASN A 148 -5.43 3.51 -3.26
C ASN A 148 -4.70 2.19 -3.53
N VAL A 149 -3.38 2.18 -3.33
CA VAL A 149 -2.54 0.99 -3.44
C VAL A 149 -3.04 -0.14 -2.55
N ASN A 150 -3.31 0.15 -1.27
CA ASN A 150 -3.83 -0.86 -0.33
C ASN A 150 -5.24 -1.33 -0.72
N SER A 151 -6.08 -0.43 -1.24
CA SER A 151 -7.41 -0.78 -1.77
C SER A 151 -7.31 -1.76 -2.94
N VAL A 152 -6.46 -1.45 -3.93
CA VAL A 152 -6.26 -2.31 -5.11
C VAL A 152 -5.66 -3.66 -4.69
N ALA A 153 -4.62 -3.67 -3.85
CA ALA A 153 -4.00 -4.90 -3.37
C ALA A 153 -5.01 -5.80 -2.62
N ALA A 154 -5.81 -5.23 -1.73
CA ALA A 154 -6.83 -5.96 -1.00
C ALA A 154 -7.96 -6.47 -1.92
N LYS A 155 -8.39 -5.68 -2.92
CA LYS A 155 -9.40 -6.09 -3.91
C LYS A 155 -8.91 -7.21 -4.83
N LEU A 156 -7.67 -7.13 -5.33
CA LEU A 156 -7.04 -8.22 -6.09
C LEU A 156 -7.01 -9.49 -5.24
N TYR A 157 -6.62 -9.35 -3.96
CA TYR A 157 -6.61 -10.47 -3.04
C TYR A 157 -8.01 -11.08 -2.85
N ALA A 158 -9.03 -10.27 -2.56
CA ALA A 158 -10.40 -10.72 -2.36
C ALA A 158 -11.00 -11.42 -3.60
N ARG A 159 -10.53 -11.08 -4.81
CA ARG A 159 -10.96 -11.73 -6.06
C ARG A 159 -10.21 -13.02 -6.40
N GLY A 160 -9.29 -13.47 -5.54
CA GLY A 160 -8.49 -14.67 -5.79
C GLY A 160 -7.32 -14.44 -6.77
N ILE A 161 -7.02 -13.19 -7.13
CA ILE A 161 -5.90 -12.85 -8.01
C ILE A 161 -4.60 -12.93 -7.20
N ARG A 162 -3.66 -13.77 -7.65
CA ARG A 162 -2.39 -14.06 -6.95
C ARG A 162 -1.26 -14.08 -7.99
N ALA A 163 -0.48 -13.02 -8.06
CA ALA A 163 0.69 -12.97 -8.95
C ALA A 163 1.71 -14.02 -8.51
N ASN A 164 2.18 -14.87 -9.42
CA ASN A 164 3.10 -15.96 -9.12
C ASN A 164 2.68 -16.86 -7.94
N ASN A 165 1.36 -17.04 -7.74
CA ASN A 165 0.77 -17.72 -6.58
C ASN A 165 1.10 -17.08 -5.22
N VAL A 166 1.63 -15.86 -5.21
CA VAL A 166 1.89 -15.06 -4.02
C VAL A 166 0.69 -14.15 -3.77
N GLY A 167 0.11 -14.26 -2.58
CA GLY A 167 -0.96 -13.40 -2.12
C GLY A 167 -0.47 -12.34 -1.15
N HIS A 168 -0.91 -11.10 -1.35
CA HIS A 168 -0.48 -9.97 -0.53
C HIS A 168 -1.22 -9.81 0.81
N LEU A 169 -2.01 -10.80 1.26
CA LEU A 169 -2.67 -10.73 2.58
C LEU A 169 -1.69 -10.64 3.74
N ARG A 170 -0.49 -11.23 3.59
CA ARG A 170 0.60 -11.03 4.56
C ARG A 170 1.00 -9.56 4.68
N HIS A 171 1.02 -8.83 3.56
CA HIS A 171 1.24 -7.38 3.58
C HIS A 171 0.10 -6.67 4.31
N GLY A 172 -1.16 -7.05 4.08
CA GLY A 172 -2.29 -6.53 4.86
C GLY A 172 -2.15 -6.74 6.37
N GLY A 173 -1.64 -7.91 6.78
CA GLY A 173 -1.27 -8.18 8.17
C GLY A 173 -0.17 -7.27 8.69
N TRP A 174 0.86 -7.00 7.89
CA TRP A 174 1.92 -6.05 8.23
C TRP A 174 1.38 -4.62 8.39
N VAL A 175 0.51 -4.15 7.48
CA VAL A 175 -0.13 -2.85 7.58
C VAL A 175 -0.96 -2.74 8.86
N LEU A 176 -1.73 -3.77 9.21
CA LEU A 176 -2.49 -3.80 10.47
C LEU A 176 -1.56 -3.73 11.69
N ARG A 177 -0.45 -4.49 11.69
CA ARG A 177 0.52 -4.50 12.79
C ARG A 177 1.22 -3.15 12.95
N LYS A 178 1.68 -2.53 11.85
CA LYS A 178 2.29 -1.19 11.86
C LYS A 178 1.29 -0.15 12.39
N THR A 179 0.06 -0.16 11.90
CA THR A 179 -1.00 0.81 12.29
C THR A 179 -1.44 0.66 13.76
N LEU A 180 -1.66 -0.57 14.22
CA LEU A 180 -2.39 -0.82 15.47
C LEU A 180 -1.50 -1.18 16.66
N GLU A 181 -0.29 -1.69 16.40
CA GLU A 181 0.57 -2.21 17.45
C GLU A 181 1.79 -1.34 17.77
N ARG A 182 2.18 -0.38 16.90
CA ARG A 182 3.39 0.43 17.10
C ARG A 182 3.18 1.80 17.77
N ALA A 183 2.06 2.50 17.56
CA ALA A 183 1.89 3.91 17.96
C ALA A 183 2.15 4.19 19.47
N PRO A 184 3.25 4.88 19.86
CA PRO A 184 3.68 5.01 21.27
C PRO A 184 3.49 6.45 21.85
N TRP A 185 2.41 7.14 21.52
CA TRP A 185 2.16 8.55 21.92
C TRP A 185 2.09 8.87 23.43
N GLU A 186 2.06 7.85 24.29
CA GLU A 186 2.04 8.00 25.75
C GLU A 186 3.45 8.08 26.37
N LYS A 187 4.49 7.84 25.57
CA LYS A 187 5.88 7.88 26.02
C LYS A 187 6.47 9.25 25.73
N SER A 188 7.12 9.83 26.73
CA SER A 188 7.90 11.08 26.60
C SER A 188 9.41 10.82 26.48
N HIS A 189 9.84 9.59 26.72
CA HIS A 189 11.22 9.15 26.60
C HIS A 189 11.24 7.84 25.81
N HIS A 190 12.16 7.78 24.86
CA HIS A 190 12.30 6.72 23.88
C HIS A 190 13.72 6.15 23.97
N GLU A 191 13.93 5.21 24.91
CA GLU A 191 15.23 4.54 25.10
C GLU A 191 15.73 3.86 23.81
N ASP A 192 14.82 3.44 22.93
CA ASP A 192 15.10 2.88 21.62
C ASP A 192 15.69 3.92 20.66
N ILE A 193 15.13 5.13 20.63
CA ILE A 193 15.66 6.25 19.82
C ILE A 193 17.02 6.69 20.37
N GLU A 194 17.18 6.80 21.70
CA GLU A 194 18.46 7.17 22.30
C GLU A 194 19.57 6.16 21.98
N GLN A 195 19.25 4.85 21.98
CA GLN A 195 20.20 3.80 21.56
C GLN A 195 20.59 3.92 20.09
N GLU A 196 19.65 4.31 19.22
CA GLU A 196 19.91 4.49 17.80
C GLU A 196 20.76 5.75 17.52
N LEU A 197 20.69 6.74 18.41
CA LEU A 197 21.47 7.98 18.34
C LEU A 197 22.80 7.93 19.10
N GLU A 198 23.12 6.84 19.82
CA GLU A 198 24.29 6.72 20.70
C GLU A 198 25.62 6.98 19.96
N ASP A 199 25.71 6.58 18.68
CA ASP A 199 26.90 6.77 17.85
C ASP A 199 27.08 8.23 17.35
N LEU A 200 26.05 9.08 17.47
CA LEU A 200 26.04 10.49 17.07
C LEU A 200 26.20 11.47 18.25
N ASP A 201 26.40 10.98 19.48
CA ASP A 201 26.47 11.77 20.73
C ASP A 201 27.81 12.53 20.90
N ASN A 202 28.48 12.91 19.80
CA ASN A 202 29.70 13.73 19.82
C ASN A 202 29.36 15.16 19.38
N ASP A 203 29.90 16.19 20.07
CA ASP A 203 29.65 17.62 19.80
C ASP A 203 29.95 18.07 18.34
N GLU A 204 30.57 17.23 17.50
CA GLU A 204 30.89 17.51 16.10
C GLU A 204 29.71 17.26 15.13
N ASP A 205 28.67 16.50 15.55
CA ASP A 205 27.58 16.01 14.70
C ASP A 205 26.17 16.47 15.18
N ASP A 206 26.06 17.59 15.90
CA ASP A 206 24.81 18.07 16.54
C ASP A 206 23.64 18.31 15.54
N ASP A 207 23.95 18.76 14.32
CA ASP A 207 22.96 18.93 13.24
C ASP A 207 22.45 17.56 12.74
N GLU A 208 23.33 16.58 12.54
CA GLU A 208 22.98 15.22 12.10
C GLU A 208 22.20 14.47 13.19
N TYR A 209 22.60 14.64 14.45
CA TYR A 209 21.86 14.16 15.62
C TYR A 209 20.44 14.75 15.65
N CYS A 210 20.29 16.07 15.50
CA CYS A 210 18.98 16.71 15.51
C CYS A 210 18.09 16.26 14.35
N GLU A 211 18.65 16.14 13.14
CA GLU A 211 17.92 15.65 11.97
C GLU A 211 17.45 14.21 12.14
N LEU A 212 18.32 13.30 12.60
CA LEU A 212 17.96 11.90 12.80
C LEU A 212 16.97 11.73 13.96
N ARG A 213 17.18 12.44 15.08
CA ARG A 213 16.23 12.46 16.21
C ARG A 213 14.86 12.93 15.76
N ASP A 214 14.78 14.05 15.05
CA ASP A 214 13.51 14.59 14.59
C ASP A 214 12.84 13.61 13.62
N HIS A 215 13.58 13.02 12.68
CA HIS A 215 13.08 11.98 11.78
C HIS A 215 12.48 10.77 12.53
N LEU A 216 13.22 10.20 13.50
CA LEU A 216 12.76 9.07 14.31
C LEU A 216 11.53 9.44 15.16
N LEU A 217 11.50 10.65 15.72
CA LEU A 217 10.33 11.17 16.46
C LEU A 217 9.12 11.39 15.54
N GLU A 218 9.34 11.80 14.30
CA GLU A 218 8.26 11.91 13.32
C GLU A 218 7.66 10.52 13.02
N GLU A 219 8.47 9.46 12.85
CA GLU A 219 7.98 8.11 12.55
C GLU A 219 7.03 7.55 13.61
N ILE A 220 7.22 7.95 14.87
CA ILE A 220 6.40 7.52 16.00
C ILE A 220 5.28 8.52 16.34
N ASP A 221 5.19 9.64 15.64
CA ASP A 221 4.14 10.63 15.84
C ASP A 221 2.78 10.02 15.51
N ILE A 222 1.82 10.23 16.41
CA ILE A 222 0.46 9.71 16.28
C ILE A 222 -0.24 10.16 14.99
N ARG A 223 0.11 11.32 14.42
CA ARG A 223 -0.48 11.89 13.21
C ARG A 223 -0.16 11.08 11.96
N THR A 224 0.85 10.20 12.00
CA THR A 224 1.11 9.21 10.95
C THR A 224 -0.13 8.31 10.71
N LEU A 225 -0.95 8.10 11.74
CA LEU A 225 -2.18 7.32 11.64
C LEU A 225 -3.19 7.91 10.64
N ASN A 226 -3.06 9.18 10.23
CA ASN A 226 -3.92 9.76 9.20
C ASN A 226 -3.72 9.12 7.82
N GLY A 227 -2.52 8.63 7.49
CA GLY A 227 -2.28 7.79 6.31
C GLY A 227 -2.53 6.30 6.56
N TRP A 228 -2.09 5.80 7.71
CA TRP A 228 -2.08 4.37 8.03
C TRP A 228 -3.46 3.76 8.34
N VAL A 229 -4.33 4.48 9.04
CA VAL A 229 -5.69 3.99 9.38
C VAL A 229 -6.56 3.80 8.15
N PRO A 230 -6.64 4.76 7.20
CA PRO A 230 -7.41 4.56 5.98
C PRO A 230 -6.88 3.41 5.10
N ALA A 231 -5.57 3.14 5.10
CA ALA A 231 -4.97 2.02 4.40
C ALA A 231 -5.32 0.67 5.07
N ALA A 232 -5.14 0.57 6.39
CA ALA A 232 -5.53 -0.60 7.17
C ALA A 232 -7.02 -0.93 7.04
N ALA A 233 -7.87 0.11 6.97
CA ALA A 233 -9.30 -0.05 6.76
C ALA A 233 -9.65 -0.77 5.44
N GLN A 234 -8.85 -0.60 4.37
CA GLN A 234 -9.09 -1.30 3.10
C GLN A 234 -8.95 -2.82 3.26
N TRP A 235 -7.94 -3.27 4.01
CA TRP A 235 -7.73 -4.68 4.28
C TRP A 235 -8.86 -5.30 5.11
N ILE A 236 -9.36 -4.59 6.11
CA ILE A 236 -10.53 -5.06 6.87
C ILE A 236 -11.78 -5.12 5.98
N ARG A 237 -12.04 -4.08 5.18
CA ARG A 237 -13.23 -4.02 4.32
C ARG A 237 -13.26 -5.11 3.25
N HIS A 238 -12.12 -5.42 2.64
CA HIS A 238 -12.07 -6.37 1.52
C HIS A 238 -11.65 -7.78 1.92
N CYS A 239 -10.85 -7.92 2.98
CA CYS A 239 -10.28 -9.20 3.39
C CYS A 239 -10.59 -9.55 4.85
N GLY A 240 -11.40 -8.76 5.57
CA GLY A 240 -11.59 -8.90 7.00
C GLY A 240 -12.12 -10.25 7.45
N ARG A 241 -13.00 -10.90 6.65
CA ARG A 241 -13.48 -12.27 6.96
C ARG A 241 -12.36 -13.30 6.93
N GLU A 242 -11.51 -13.24 5.92
CA GLU A 242 -10.37 -14.15 5.79
C GLU A 242 -9.33 -13.85 6.87
N ILE A 243 -9.04 -12.58 7.14
CA ILE A 243 -8.18 -12.15 8.24
C ILE A 243 -8.70 -12.67 9.58
N TYR A 244 -10.01 -12.54 9.84
CA TYR A 244 -10.61 -13.05 11.05
C TYR A 244 -10.47 -14.58 11.14
N ALA A 245 -10.65 -15.30 10.04
CA ALA A 245 -10.57 -16.76 10.00
C ALA A 245 -9.14 -17.32 10.06
N MET A 246 -8.10 -16.50 9.85
CA MET A 246 -6.72 -16.95 9.88
C MET A 246 -6.23 -17.32 11.28
N GLU A 247 -5.34 -18.31 11.31
CA GLU A 247 -4.63 -18.77 12.50
C GLU A 247 -3.16 -19.05 12.14
N GLY A 248 -2.27 -19.01 13.13
CA GLY A 248 -0.86 -19.38 12.97
C GLY A 248 0.03 -18.24 12.50
N SER A 249 1.22 -18.55 11.98
CA SER A 249 2.30 -17.56 11.83
C SER A 249 1.98 -16.41 10.86
N MET A 250 2.31 -15.18 11.29
CA MET A 250 2.35 -13.96 10.46
C MET A 250 3.74 -13.68 9.87
N GLY A 251 4.70 -14.59 10.04
CA GLY A 251 6.11 -14.35 9.75
C GLY A 251 6.86 -13.84 10.98
N ARG A 252 7.87 -12.98 10.76
CA ARG A 252 8.72 -12.41 11.83
C ARG A 252 7.89 -11.52 12.75
N GLU A 253 7.98 -11.78 14.06
CA GLU A 253 7.44 -10.89 15.08
C GLU A 253 8.44 -9.78 15.43
N PHE A 254 7.90 -8.65 15.88
CA PHE A 254 8.69 -7.48 16.30
C PHE A 254 8.16 -7.03 17.66
N PRO A 255 8.95 -6.31 18.48
CA PRO A 255 8.44 -5.70 19.70
C PRO A 255 7.28 -4.74 19.38
N THR A 256 6.10 -5.00 19.93
CA THR A 256 4.90 -4.16 19.75
C THR A 256 4.08 -4.06 21.05
N LYS A 257 2.97 -3.31 21.02
CA LYS A 257 1.99 -3.29 22.12
C LYS A 257 1.18 -4.60 22.25
N TRP A 258 1.27 -5.51 21.29
CA TRP A 258 0.63 -6.82 21.38
C TRP A 258 1.45 -7.75 22.29
N THR A 259 0.82 -8.28 23.34
CA THR A 259 1.46 -9.14 24.35
C THR A 259 0.91 -10.57 24.38
N GLY A 260 -0.04 -10.89 23.50
CA GLY A 260 -0.56 -12.24 23.36
C GLY A 260 0.30 -13.13 22.47
N SER A 261 -0.26 -14.26 22.03
CA SER A 261 0.47 -15.23 21.21
C SER A 261 0.88 -14.66 19.85
N GLU A 262 2.03 -15.11 19.35
CA GLU A 262 2.53 -14.77 18.02
C GLU A 262 1.58 -15.22 16.91
N GLY A 263 1.59 -14.49 15.79
CA GLY A 263 0.77 -14.80 14.62
C GLY A 263 -0.67 -14.29 14.64
N TRP A 264 -1.48 -14.84 13.74
CA TRP A 264 -2.91 -14.59 13.60
C TRP A 264 -3.67 -15.28 14.73
N SER A 265 -4.56 -14.55 15.38
CA SER A 265 -5.42 -15.08 16.44
C SER A 265 -6.66 -14.21 16.63
N LYS A 266 -7.71 -14.79 17.22
CA LYS A 266 -8.94 -14.07 17.57
C LYS A 266 -8.69 -13.02 18.64
N GLU A 267 -7.77 -13.31 19.55
CA GLU A 267 -7.34 -12.38 20.59
C GLU A 267 -6.63 -11.16 19.98
N ARG A 268 -5.75 -11.37 18.99
CA ARG A 268 -5.08 -10.27 18.29
C ARG A 268 -6.05 -9.45 17.45
N TRP A 269 -7.02 -10.09 16.81
CA TRP A 269 -8.13 -9.39 16.15
C TRP A 269 -8.93 -8.51 17.12
N ALA A 270 -9.28 -9.03 18.29
CA ALA A 270 -10.00 -8.27 19.31
C ALA A 270 -9.17 -7.07 19.81
N PHE A 271 -7.86 -7.26 20.01
CA PHE A 271 -6.93 -6.17 20.31
C PHE A 271 -6.91 -5.11 19.19
N TRP A 272 -6.78 -5.50 17.93
CA TRP A 272 -6.83 -4.57 16.80
C TRP A 272 -8.14 -3.75 16.77
N ARG A 273 -9.28 -4.38 17.08
CA ARG A 273 -10.56 -3.67 17.18
C ARG A 273 -10.54 -2.63 18.30
N GLU A 274 -10.05 -2.98 19.49
CA GLU A 274 -9.88 -2.05 20.62
C GLU A 274 -8.98 -0.87 20.22
N ARG A 275 -7.91 -1.13 19.48
CA ARG A 275 -7.01 -0.08 18.98
C ARG A 275 -7.71 0.86 18.00
N PHE A 276 -8.53 0.36 17.08
CA PHE A 276 -9.35 1.23 16.23
C PHE A 276 -10.37 2.04 17.03
N GLU A 277 -10.98 1.46 18.06
CA GLU A 277 -11.91 2.18 18.94
C GLU A 277 -11.18 3.34 19.64
N TRP A 278 -10.01 3.07 20.23
CA TRP A 278 -9.17 4.11 20.82
C TRP A 278 -8.80 5.21 19.81
N ILE A 279 -8.34 4.84 18.59
CA ILE A 279 -8.02 5.78 17.50
C ILE A 279 -9.21 6.70 17.20
N SER A 280 -10.44 6.19 17.22
CA SER A 280 -11.64 6.98 16.95
C SER A 280 -11.87 8.14 17.94
N LEU A 281 -11.21 8.11 19.10
CA LEU A 281 -11.31 9.10 20.16
C LEU A 281 -10.14 10.09 20.19
N VAL A 282 -9.03 9.79 19.49
CA VAL A 282 -7.79 10.61 19.54
C VAL A 282 -7.99 11.95 18.83
N THR A 283 -8.06 13.03 19.59
CA THR A 283 -8.33 14.38 19.06
C THR A 283 -7.23 14.96 18.18
N ALA A 284 -5.99 14.46 18.31
CA ALA A 284 -4.86 14.84 17.45
C ALA A 284 -5.03 14.36 16.00
N LEU A 285 -5.93 13.39 15.75
CA LEU A 285 -6.18 12.85 14.42
C LEU A 285 -7.31 13.57 13.70
N ASP A 286 -7.23 13.53 12.37
CA ASP A 286 -8.21 14.14 11.50
C ASP A 286 -9.60 13.52 11.74
N ARG A 287 -10.64 14.34 11.55
CA ARG A 287 -12.02 13.88 11.68
C ARG A 287 -12.33 12.72 10.71
N LYS A 288 -11.73 12.73 9.52
CA LYS A 288 -11.86 11.64 8.53
C LYS A 288 -11.28 10.33 9.08
N THR A 289 -10.07 10.37 9.62
CA THR A 289 -9.38 9.22 10.23
C THR A 289 -10.18 8.61 11.37
N ARG A 290 -10.65 9.44 12.30
CA ARG A 290 -11.48 8.99 13.43
C ARG A 290 -12.80 8.36 12.98
N ARG A 291 -13.45 8.95 11.98
CA ARG A 291 -14.68 8.40 11.39
C ARG A 291 -14.42 7.04 10.75
N ILE A 292 -13.36 6.90 9.97
CA ILE A 292 -12.97 5.62 9.34
C ILE A 292 -12.70 4.56 10.42
N ALA A 293 -11.95 4.90 11.47
CA ALA A 293 -11.69 3.97 12.56
C ALA A 293 -13.00 3.48 13.22
N LYS A 294 -13.95 4.38 13.47
CA LYS A 294 -15.27 4.03 14.00
C LYS A 294 -16.06 3.10 13.06
N GLU A 295 -16.05 3.39 11.76
CA GLU A 295 -16.69 2.53 10.74
C GLU A 295 -16.04 1.13 10.70
N VAL A 296 -14.71 1.06 10.82
CA VAL A 296 -13.97 -0.22 10.85
C VAL A 296 -14.31 -1.05 12.09
N VAL A 297 -14.44 -0.43 13.27
CA VAL A 297 -14.89 -1.15 14.48
C VAL A 297 -16.25 -1.83 14.26
N GLN A 298 -17.18 -1.14 13.61
CA GLN A 298 -18.50 -1.68 13.28
C GLN A 298 -18.42 -2.80 12.24
N GLU A 299 -17.55 -2.67 11.24
CA GLU A 299 -17.27 -3.73 10.25
C GLU A 299 -16.69 -4.98 10.92
N MET A 300 -15.70 -4.80 11.81
CA MET A 300 -15.08 -5.91 12.52
C MET A 300 -16.09 -6.65 13.41
N ALA A 301 -16.97 -5.92 14.10
CA ALA A 301 -18.05 -6.52 14.88
C ALA A 301 -19.04 -7.32 14.01
N ARG A 302 -19.43 -6.81 12.84
CA ARG A 302 -20.27 -7.55 11.89
C ARG A 302 -19.61 -8.83 11.40
N ILE A 303 -18.30 -8.79 11.11
CA ILE A 303 -17.52 -9.97 10.72
C ILE A 303 -17.49 -11.02 11.84
N GLU A 304 -17.30 -10.60 13.09
CA GLU A 304 -17.33 -11.49 14.26
C GLU A 304 -18.70 -12.15 14.45
N GLU A 305 -19.78 -11.40 14.21
CA GLU A 305 -21.17 -11.88 14.30
C GLU A 305 -21.59 -12.73 13.09
N GLY A 306 -20.76 -12.81 12.05
CA GLY A 306 -21.06 -13.52 10.79
C GLY A 306 -22.13 -12.83 9.94
N GLN A 307 -22.30 -11.52 10.08
CA GLN A 307 -23.27 -10.72 9.33
C GLN A 307 -22.68 -10.20 7.99
N ASP A 308 -23.54 -10.11 6.97
CA ASP A 308 -23.26 -9.53 5.64
C ASP A 308 -23.34 -8.00 5.64
#